data_AF-A0A1F9M9E9-F1
#
_entry.id   AF-A0A1F9M9E9-F1
#
_cell.length_a   1.000
_cell.length_b   1.000
_cell.length_c   1.000
_cell.angle_alpha   90.00
_cell.angle_beta   90.00
_cell.angle_gamma   90.00
#
_symmetry.space_group_name_H-M   'P 1'
#
loop_
_entity.id
_entity.type
_entity.pdbx_description
1 polymer ?
#
loop_
_entity_poly.entity_id
_entity_poly.type
_entity_poly.pdbx_seq_one_letter_code
_entity_poly.pdbx_strand_id
1 'polypeptide(L)'
;MEQTPRRKGRAVLVHYLLEGREFRTLARNLDPKGFSFYCGRSLWKNPGLRFYLQCGEQVSPWLDGRIVAIDQTLADGNLTFATHVQVSGSTDDFSQLLAVLCGSGALDTGTRVLPPITKEQRRYPRVSCRMPAILYHNGQTWAAEVRDFSAFGIFVVSDLLVSKGHLLEVVVTLPSASTPRLAGEVRRILAVEEVGRRRVGLGLTITINDNEFLSYYQHQVPPREGAERRRHRRLKVSLPLRLFLSSGEYEGTTHDLAPFGLYFFTTAPLHGLDELEFSLVLPTGETEHLKGSIIRVEQGVRDGSACFGVALQIMINDEGFLAYISTREGLTTPRGSTVPRS
;
A
#
# COMPACT_ATOMS: atom_id res chain seq x y z
N MET A 1 13.81 16.54 -23.92
CA MET A 1 13.57 16.22 -22.50
C MET A 1 13.11 17.48 -21.79
N GLU A 2 11.81 17.70 -21.69
CA GLU A 2 11.27 18.76 -20.83
C GLU A 2 11.25 18.25 -19.38
N GLN A 3 12.03 18.89 -18.51
CA GLN A 3 11.97 18.61 -17.08
C GLN A 3 10.72 19.30 -16.51
N THR A 4 9.81 18.51 -15.93
CA THR A 4 8.68 19.05 -15.17
C THR A 4 9.21 19.88 -14.00
N PRO A 5 8.78 21.15 -13.83
CA PRO A 5 9.30 22.00 -12.77
C PRO A 5 8.89 21.45 -11.39
N ARG A 6 9.89 21.15 -10.55
CA ARG A 6 9.65 20.82 -9.13
C ARG A 6 8.96 22.01 -8.46
N ARG A 7 7.70 21.85 -8.05
CA ARG A 7 7.01 22.82 -7.19
C ARG A 7 7.83 22.99 -5.90
N LYS A 8 8.46 24.15 -5.71
CA LYS A 8 9.06 24.54 -4.44
C LYS A 8 7.93 24.66 -3.42
N GLY A 9 7.79 23.70 -2.52
CA GLY A 9 6.83 23.79 -1.41
C GLY A 9 7.12 25.03 -0.58
N ARG A 10 6.12 25.91 -0.39
CA ARG A 10 6.23 27.04 0.54
C ARG A 10 6.32 26.47 1.95
N ALA A 11 7.35 26.87 2.70
CA ALA A 11 7.45 26.58 4.12
C ALA A 11 6.56 27.57 4.88
N VAL A 12 5.81 27.09 5.86
CA VAL A 12 4.96 27.93 6.72
C VAL A 12 5.46 27.84 8.14
N LEU A 13 5.59 28.99 8.81
CA LEU A 13 6.00 29.04 10.21
C LEU A 13 4.75 28.89 11.07
N VAL A 14 4.74 27.85 11.90
CA VAL A 14 3.65 27.59 12.86
C VAL A 14 4.10 28.12 14.20
N HIS A 15 3.27 29.01 14.76
CA HIS A 15 3.44 29.49 16.12
C HIS A 15 2.39 28.83 16.99
N TYR A 16 2.80 28.31 18.15
CA TYR A 16 1.86 27.72 19.09
C TYR A 16 2.18 28.15 20.51
N LEU A 17 1.13 28.35 21.31
CA LEU A 17 1.23 28.64 22.73
C LEU A 17 1.03 27.36 23.53
N LEU A 18 1.93 27.14 24.48
CA LEU A 18 1.79 26.10 25.48
C LEU A 18 2.10 26.69 26.85
N GLU A 19 1.13 26.61 27.77
CA GLU A 19 1.28 27.10 29.15
C GLU A 19 1.76 28.56 29.21
N GLY A 20 1.28 29.40 28.28
CA GLY A 20 1.65 30.82 28.19
C GLY A 20 3.02 31.10 27.55
N ARG A 21 3.73 30.08 27.04
CA ARG A 21 5.00 30.24 26.31
C ARG A 21 4.81 30.01 24.82
N GLU A 22 5.38 30.89 24.01
CA GLU A 22 5.34 30.82 22.54
C GLU A 22 6.44 29.91 22.00
N PHE A 23 6.08 29.03 21.07
CA PHE A 23 6.99 28.14 20.36
C PHE A 23 6.81 28.33 18.85
N ARG A 24 7.89 28.08 18.10
CA ARG A 24 7.92 28.25 16.64
C ARG A 24 8.49 27.01 15.97
N THR A 25 7.83 26.55 14.92
CA THR A 25 8.29 25.43 14.11
C THR A 25 7.97 25.63 12.65
N LEU A 26 8.77 25.03 11.77
CA LEU A 26 8.53 25.05 10.34
C LEU A 26 7.63 23.86 9.94
N ALA A 27 6.48 24.14 9.33
CA ALA A 27 5.67 23.15 8.63
C ALA A 27 6.05 23.10 7.14
N ARG A 28 6.06 21.89 6.60
CA ARG A 28 6.24 21.63 5.15
C ARG A 28 5.11 20.73 4.68
N ASN A 29 4.76 20.82 3.40
CA ASN A 29 3.69 20.03 2.75
C ASN A 29 2.30 20.28 3.36
N LEU A 30 1.78 21.49 3.18
CA LEU A 30 0.39 21.81 3.52
C LEU A 30 -0.57 21.09 2.56
N ASP A 31 -1.29 20.10 3.05
CA ASP A 31 -2.42 19.45 2.36
C ASP A 31 -3.72 20.11 2.85
N PRO A 32 -4.72 20.35 1.99
CA PRO A 32 -6.08 20.76 2.42
C PRO A 32 -6.71 19.87 3.52
N LYS A 33 -6.23 18.65 3.71
CA LYS A 33 -6.69 17.70 4.74
C LYS A 33 -5.94 17.78 6.06
N GLY A 34 -4.88 18.59 6.15
CA GLY A 34 -4.07 18.77 7.36
C GLY A 34 -2.62 19.16 7.06
N PHE A 35 -1.92 19.59 8.10
CA PHE A 35 -0.49 19.88 8.02
C PHE A 35 0.24 19.24 9.19
N SER A 36 1.50 18.88 8.97
CA SER A 36 2.37 18.28 9.99
C SER A 36 3.44 19.27 10.42
N PHE A 37 3.72 19.32 11.72
CA PHE A 37 4.76 20.19 12.26
C PHE A 37 5.42 19.59 13.50
N TYR A 38 6.63 20.07 13.80
CA TYR A 38 7.41 19.59 14.93
C TYR A 38 6.90 20.19 16.23
N CYS A 39 6.71 19.34 17.24
CA CYS A 39 6.18 19.77 18.51
C CYS A 39 6.93 19.06 19.64
N GLY A 40 7.38 19.82 20.65
CA GLY A 40 8.13 19.28 21.78
C GLY A 40 7.27 18.40 22.70
N ARG A 41 7.93 17.53 23.47
CA ARG A 41 7.37 16.45 24.31
C ARG A 41 6.22 16.83 25.28
N SER A 42 6.05 18.11 25.63
CA SER A 42 5.09 18.57 26.66
C SER A 42 3.63 18.72 26.19
N LEU A 43 3.35 18.54 24.89
CA LEU A 43 2.02 18.81 24.32
C LEU A 43 0.97 17.71 24.58
N TRP A 44 1.39 16.51 24.99
CA TRP A 44 0.57 15.30 25.15
C TRP A 44 -0.53 15.34 26.22
N LYS A 45 -0.48 16.29 27.15
CA LYS A 45 -1.38 16.34 28.33
C LYS A 45 -2.28 17.56 28.36
N ASN A 46 -2.16 18.47 27.39
CA ASN A 46 -2.93 19.71 27.38
C ASN A 46 -4.10 19.63 26.38
N PRO A 47 -5.36 19.66 26.85
CA PRO A 47 -6.55 19.58 25.99
C PRO A 47 -6.83 20.85 25.19
N GLY A 48 -6.05 21.93 25.39
CA GLY A 48 -6.18 23.19 24.65
C GLY A 48 -4.86 23.57 23.99
N LEU A 49 -4.71 23.25 22.71
CA LEU A 49 -3.58 23.71 21.91
C LEU A 49 -4.04 24.87 21.04
N ARG A 50 -3.45 26.04 21.26
CA ARG A 50 -3.70 27.24 20.47
C ARG A 50 -2.53 27.49 19.53
N PHE A 51 -2.82 27.66 18.25
CA PHE A 51 -1.80 27.95 17.26
C PHE A 51 -2.29 28.99 16.23
N TYR A 52 -1.36 29.68 15.61
CA TYR A 52 -1.60 30.48 14.41
C TYR A 52 -0.52 30.17 13.37
N LEU A 53 -0.84 30.45 12.12
CA LEU A 53 0.05 30.26 10.99
C LEU A 53 0.57 31.61 10.52
N GLN A 54 1.88 31.70 10.27
CA GLN A 54 2.51 32.87 9.70
C GLN A 54 3.15 32.52 8.36
N CYS A 55 2.81 33.30 7.32
CA CYS A 55 3.39 33.21 5.98
C CYS A 55 3.84 34.62 5.55
N GLY A 56 5.14 34.89 5.62
CA GLY A 56 5.67 36.25 5.45
C GLY A 56 5.15 37.19 6.54
N GLU A 57 4.54 38.32 6.15
CA GLU A 57 3.94 39.30 7.06
C GLU A 57 2.49 38.96 7.44
N GLN A 58 1.87 37.96 6.81
CA GLN A 58 0.49 37.58 7.08
C GLN A 58 0.41 36.58 8.22
N VAL A 59 -0.50 36.83 9.16
CA VAL A 59 -0.72 36.04 10.38
C VAL A 59 -2.19 35.62 10.43
N SER A 60 -2.47 34.34 10.63
CA SER A 60 -3.84 33.86 10.81
C SER A 60 -4.40 34.24 12.20
N PRO A 61 -5.73 34.24 12.38
CA PRO A 61 -6.33 34.19 13.72
C PRO A 61 -5.82 32.99 14.52
N TRP A 62 -5.92 33.08 15.84
CA TRP A 62 -5.67 31.94 16.73
C TRP A 62 -6.72 30.86 16.50
N LEU A 63 -6.25 29.62 16.37
CA LEU A 63 -7.07 28.44 16.19
C LEU A 63 -6.91 27.53 17.40
N ASP A 64 -8.04 27.01 17.86
CA ASP A 64 -8.08 25.94 18.84
C ASP A 64 -7.99 24.61 18.09
N GLY A 65 -7.13 23.69 18.55
CA GLY A 65 -7.05 22.35 17.97
C GLY A 65 -6.54 21.30 18.93
N ARG A 66 -6.63 20.05 18.47
CA ARG A 66 -6.14 18.87 19.20
C ARG A 66 -5.23 18.03 18.32
N ILE A 67 -4.17 17.50 18.91
CA ILE A 67 -3.31 16.52 18.24
C ILE A 67 -4.06 15.19 18.19
N VAL A 68 -4.24 14.64 16.99
CA VAL A 68 -5.03 13.41 16.76
C VAL A 68 -4.16 12.21 16.44
N ALA A 69 -2.97 12.42 15.86
CA ALA A 69 -2.05 11.34 15.55
C ALA A 69 -0.59 11.78 15.61
N ILE A 70 0.24 10.85 16.06
CA ILE A 70 1.69 10.96 16.19
C ILE A 70 2.31 9.79 15.44
N ASP A 71 3.17 10.05 14.44
CA ASP A 71 3.77 8.98 13.64
C ASP A 71 5.14 8.52 14.13
N GLN A 72 5.90 9.37 14.82
CA GLN A 72 7.26 9.02 15.28
C GLN A 72 7.62 9.72 16.58
N THR A 73 8.38 9.02 17.42
CA THR A 73 9.13 9.60 18.54
C THR A 73 10.60 9.32 18.27
N LEU A 74 11.47 10.34 18.28
CA LEU A 74 12.90 10.16 18.07
C LEU A 74 13.57 9.50 19.28
N ALA A 75 14.71 8.84 19.04
CA ALA A 75 15.41 7.96 19.97
C ALA A 75 15.93 8.64 21.25
N ASP A 76 16.06 9.97 21.25
CA ASP A 76 16.43 10.76 22.43
C ASP A 76 15.24 11.03 23.37
N GLY A 77 14.04 10.59 22.98
CA GLY A 77 12.80 10.81 23.69
C GLY A 77 12.29 12.25 23.64
N ASN A 78 13.05 13.23 23.14
CA ASN A 78 12.70 14.66 23.30
C ASN A 78 11.87 15.23 22.15
N LEU A 79 11.83 14.53 21.02
CA LEU A 79 11.07 14.95 19.83
C LEU A 79 9.98 13.95 19.45
N THR A 80 8.78 14.47 19.25
CA THR A 80 7.61 13.72 18.83
C THR A 80 6.99 14.37 17.58
N PHE A 81 6.77 13.58 16.53
CA PHE A 81 6.16 14.01 15.28
C PHE A 81 4.64 13.95 15.39
N ALA A 82 3.96 15.09 15.42
CA ALA A 82 2.51 15.14 15.26
C ALA A 82 2.17 15.27 13.77
N THR A 83 1.56 14.23 13.20
CA THR A 83 1.22 14.21 11.76
C THR A 83 -0.16 14.78 11.50
N HIS A 84 -1.07 14.68 12.46
CA HIS A 84 -2.43 15.19 12.32
C HIS A 84 -2.83 16.05 13.51
N VAL A 85 -3.08 17.32 13.24
CA VAL A 85 -3.80 18.24 14.14
C VAL A 85 -5.20 18.42 13.58
N GLN A 86 -6.22 18.11 14.38
CA GLN A 86 -7.60 18.44 14.07
C GLN A 86 -7.89 19.81 14.67
N VAL A 87 -8.20 20.75 13.79
CA VAL A 87 -8.62 22.10 14.16
C VAL A 87 -10.10 22.04 14.54
N SER A 88 -10.45 22.63 15.67
CA SER A 88 -11.84 22.89 16.06
C SER A 88 -12.20 24.28 15.57
N GLY A 89 -13.03 24.37 14.53
CA GLY A 89 -13.49 25.62 13.92
C GLY A 89 -14.53 25.32 12.84
N SER A 90 -15.23 26.36 12.39
CA SER A 90 -16.14 26.24 11.25
C SER A 90 -15.32 25.99 9.97
N THR A 91 -15.90 25.35 8.96
CA THR A 91 -15.27 25.17 7.63
C THR A 91 -14.85 26.51 7.00
N ASP A 92 -15.50 27.59 7.39
CA ASP A 92 -15.24 28.94 6.91
C ASP A 92 -13.92 29.48 7.47
N ASP A 93 -13.58 29.17 8.74
CA ASP A 93 -12.32 29.57 9.36
C ASP A 93 -11.11 28.92 8.66
N PHE A 94 -11.27 27.66 8.24
CA PHE A 94 -10.22 26.93 7.51
C PHE A 94 -10.12 27.38 6.04
N SER A 95 -11.23 27.77 5.44
CA SER A 95 -11.25 28.30 4.07
C SER A 95 -10.60 29.68 4.01
N GLN A 96 -10.81 30.53 5.02
CA GLN A 96 -10.13 31.81 5.18
C GLN A 96 -8.61 31.62 5.40
N LEU A 97 -8.22 30.61 6.19
CA LEU A 97 -6.83 30.23 6.40
C LEU A 97 -6.12 29.87 5.08
N LEU A 98 -6.76 29.03 4.25
CA LEU A 98 -6.24 28.64 2.95
C LEU A 98 -6.21 29.81 1.97
N ALA A 99 -7.20 30.69 2.00
CA ALA A 99 -7.24 31.90 1.17
C ALA A 99 -6.09 32.87 1.49
N VAL A 100 -5.75 33.04 2.77
CA VAL A 100 -4.58 33.83 3.21
C VAL A 100 -3.27 33.16 2.77
N LEU A 101 -3.13 31.85 2.93
CA LEU A 101 -1.89 31.12 2.61
C LEU A 101 -1.63 30.94 1.10
N CYS A 102 -2.68 30.85 0.29
CA CYS A 102 -2.59 30.63 -1.16
C CYS A 102 -2.48 31.93 -1.96
N GLY A 103 -2.67 33.09 -1.33
CA GLY A 103 -2.91 34.34 -2.05
C GLY A 103 -4.31 34.33 -2.67
N SER A 104 -4.95 35.49 -2.77
CA SER A 104 -6.33 35.70 -3.19
C SER A 104 -6.63 35.32 -4.65
N GLY A 105 -6.44 34.06 -5.01
CA GLY A 105 -6.97 33.42 -6.21
C GLY A 105 -8.12 32.53 -5.78
N ALA A 106 -9.33 32.83 -6.28
CA ALA A 106 -10.55 32.11 -5.98
C ALA A 106 -10.34 30.58 -6.06
N LEU A 107 -10.49 29.91 -4.91
CA LEU A 107 -10.64 28.46 -4.85
C LEU A 107 -11.99 28.12 -5.48
N ASP A 108 -11.96 27.58 -6.69
CA ASP A 108 -13.11 27.01 -7.36
C ASP A 108 -13.69 25.89 -6.47
N THR A 109 -14.88 26.12 -5.91
CA THR A 109 -15.52 25.33 -4.85
C THR A 109 -16.15 24.02 -5.35
N GLY A 110 -15.53 23.39 -6.36
CA GLY A 110 -15.83 22.04 -6.82
C GLY A 110 -15.31 20.95 -5.87
N THR A 111 -15.54 21.08 -4.56
CA THR A 111 -15.04 20.11 -3.57
C THR A 111 -15.91 18.85 -3.62
N ARG A 112 -15.55 17.90 -4.49
CA ARG A 112 -16.07 16.53 -4.43
C ARG A 112 -15.59 15.89 -3.14
N VAL A 113 -16.49 15.74 -2.17
CA VAL A 113 -16.25 14.99 -0.94
C VAL A 113 -15.94 13.54 -1.32
N LEU A 114 -14.67 13.16 -1.33
CA LEU A 114 -14.30 11.76 -1.40
C LEU A 114 -14.74 11.09 -0.09
N PRO A 115 -15.42 9.94 -0.14
CA PRO A 115 -15.85 9.24 1.07
C PRO A 115 -14.62 8.90 1.95
N PRO A 116 -14.82 8.73 3.27
CA PRO A 116 -13.74 8.36 4.19
C PRO A 116 -13.01 7.12 3.65
N ILE A 117 -11.68 7.13 3.71
CA ILE A 117 -10.85 5.97 3.34
C ILE A 117 -11.25 4.83 4.27
N THR A 118 -12.11 3.95 3.77
CA THR A 118 -12.56 2.75 4.47
C THR A 118 -11.41 1.75 4.52
N LYS A 119 -11.19 1.15 5.70
CA LYS A 119 -10.29 0.02 6.03
C LYS A 119 -9.23 -0.30 4.97
N GLU A 120 -7.96 -0.03 5.27
CA GLU A 120 -6.78 -0.51 4.53
C GLU A 120 -7.00 -1.95 4.03
N GLN A 121 -7.39 -2.11 2.75
CA GLN A 121 -7.79 -3.39 2.19
C GLN A 121 -6.54 -4.19 1.86
N ARG A 122 -6.13 -5.07 2.77
CA ARG A 122 -4.96 -5.93 2.61
C ARG A 122 -5.13 -6.89 1.44
N ARG A 123 -4.09 -7.03 0.60
CA ARG A 123 -4.09 -7.93 -0.58
C ARG A 123 -4.16 -9.40 -0.17
N TYR A 124 -3.48 -9.76 0.92
CA TYR A 124 -3.45 -11.11 1.47
C TYR A 124 -4.06 -11.11 2.88
N PRO A 125 -4.90 -12.11 3.22
CA PRO A 125 -5.37 -12.26 4.59
C PRO A 125 -4.18 -12.50 5.51
N ARG A 126 -4.26 -11.90 6.69
CA ARG A 126 -3.29 -12.15 7.75
C ARG A 126 -3.82 -13.19 8.72
N VAL A 127 -2.95 -14.10 9.10
CA VAL A 127 -3.17 -15.08 10.16
C VAL A 127 -2.56 -14.50 11.43
N SER A 128 -3.40 -14.23 12.43
CA SER A 128 -2.92 -13.84 13.76
C SER A 128 -2.31 -15.06 14.46
N CYS A 129 -1.15 -14.89 15.08
CA CYS A 129 -0.45 -15.97 15.74
C CYS A 129 0.46 -15.43 16.86
N ARG A 130 1.12 -16.35 17.57
CA ARG A 130 2.24 -16.05 18.47
C ARG A 130 3.31 -17.09 18.24
N MET A 131 4.25 -16.80 17.36
CA MET A 131 5.35 -17.72 17.03
C MET A 131 6.69 -17.11 17.46
N PRO A 132 7.57 -17.87 18.11
CA PRO A 132 8.93 -17.41 18.38
C PRO A 132 9.65 -17.06 17.08
N ALA A 133 10.43 -15.99 17.11
CA ALA A 133 11.28 -15.61 15.99
C ALA A 133 12.61 -15.03 16.49
N ILE A 134 13.61 -15.07 15.62
CA ILE A 134 14.91 -14.43 15.80
C ILE A 134 15.11 -13.45 14.64
N LEU A 135 15.42 -12.20 14.96
CA LEU A 135 15.83 -11.20 13.98
C LEU A 135 17.35 -11.15 13.90
N TYR A 136 17.89 -11.14 12.69
CA TYR A 136 19.30 -10.92 12.41
C TYR A 136 19.48 -9.55 11.74
N HIS A 137 20.36 -8.73 12.30
CA HIS A 137 20.70 -7.39 11.81
C HIS A 137 22.14 -7.08 12.22
N ASN A 138 22.97 -6.65 11.27
CA ASN A 138 24.38 -6.30 11.51
C ASN A 138 25.19 -7.36 12.30
N GLY A 139 24.96 -8.65 12.03
CA GLY A 139 25.67 -9.76 12.68
C GLY A 139 25.23 -10.06 14.12
N GLN A 140 24.21 -9.38 14.63
CA GLN A 140 23.64 -9.60 15.94
C GLN A 140 22.26 -10.26 15.83
N THR A 141 21.79 -10.84 16.94
CA THR A 141 20.49 -11.53 17.04
C THR A 141 19.62 -10.91 18.10
N TRP A 142 18.33 -10.77 17.80
CA TRP A 142 17.31 -10.31 18.75
C TRP A 142 16.17 -11.29 18.84
N ALA A 143 15.74 -11.58 20.07
CA ALA A 143 14.52 -12.31 20.30
C ALA A 143 13.32 -11.49 19.82
N ALA A 144 12.41 -12.15 19.11
CA ALA A 144 11.20 -11.56 18.58
C ALA A 144 10.03 -12.54 18.69
N GLU A 145 8.83 -12.01 18.49
CA GLU A 145 7.61 -12.81 18.38
C GLU A 145 6.81 -12.36 17.16
N VAL A 146 6.43 -13.31 16.31
CA VAL A 146 5.49 -13.08 15.21
C VAL A 146 4.08 -12.96 15.78
N ARG A 147 3.43 -11.82 15.54
CA ARG A 147 2.05 -11.54 15.97
C ARG A 147 1.03 -11.77 14.88
N ASP A 148 1.41 -11.49 13.63
CA ASP A 148 0.63 -11.88 12.46
C ASP A 148 1.54 -12.11 11.24
N PHE A 149 1.05 -12.87 10.28
CA PHE A 149 1.73 -13.06 9.01
C PHE A 149 0.73 -13.24 7.85
N SER A 150 1.21 -13.04 6.65
CA SER A 150 0.53 -13.28 5.38
C SER A 150 1.52 -13.90 4.40
N ALA A 151 1.10 -14.19 3.16
CA ALA A 151 2.00 -14.65 2.13
C ALA A 151 3.28 -13.77 2.05
N PHE A 152 3.14 -12.45 1.90
CA PHE A 152 4.27 -11.55 1.62
C PHE A 152 4.61 -10.58 2.74
N GLY A 153 4.09 -10.80 3.94
CA GLY A 153 4.39 -9.89 5.04
C GLY A 153 4.23 -10.52 6.40
N ILE A 154 5.08 -10.10 7.31
CA ILE A 154 5.12 -10.57 8.69
C ILE A 154 5.14 -9.36 9.63
N PHE A 155 4.43 -9.46 10.74
CA PHE A 155 4.49 -8.48 11.81
C PHE A 155 5.15 -9.11 13.03
N VAL A 156 6.31 -8.58 13.40
CA VAL A 156 7.13 -9.10 14.51
C VAL A 156 7.23 -8.05 15.61
N VAL A 157 7.27 -8.47 16.87
CA VAL A 157 7.51 -7.60 18.02
C VAL A 157 8.86 -7.96 18.62
N SER A 158 9.74 -6.97 18.76
CA SER A 158 11.10 -7.13 19.28
C SER A 158 11.55 -5.87 20.01
N ASP A 159 12.70 -5.97 20.68
CA ASP A 159 13.40 -4.83 21.29
C ASP A 159 14.40 -4.18 20.31
N LEU A 160 14.53 -4.74 19.11
CA LEU A 160 15.34 -4.19 18.02
C LEU A 160 14.78 -2.84 17.52
N LEU A 161 15.60 -1.79 17.62
CA LEU A 161 15.33 -0.47 17.06
C LEU A 161 15.98 -0.34 15.69
N VAL A 162 15.16 -0.24 14.65
CA VAL A 162 15.60 -0.07 13.25
C VAL A 162 14.73 0.94 12.53
N SER A 163 15.26 1.51 11.45
CA SER A 163 14.53 2.44 10.60
C SER A 163 13.75 1.72 9.50
N LYS A 164 12.70 2.38 8.99
CA LYS A 164 11.99 1.94 7.78
C LYS A 164 12.96 1.85 6.60
N GLY A 165 12.81 0.84 5.76
CA GLY A 165 13.69 0.56 4.62
C GLY A 165 14.86 -0.38 4.93
N HIS A 166 15.13 -0.68 6.19
CA HIS A 166 16.16 -1.66 6.55
C HIS A 166 15.76 -3.07 6.12
N LEU A 167 16.73 -3.82 5.62
CA LEU A 167 16.62 -5.26 5.39
C LEU A 167 16.98 -6.01 6.67
N LEU A 168 16.11 -6.95 7.03
CA LEU A 168 16.29 -7.86 8.15
C LEU A 168 16.18 -9.29 7.64
N GLU A 169 16.89 -10.19 8.30
CA GLU A 169 16.64 -11.61 8.17
C GLU A 169 15.87 -12.08 9.41
N VAL A 170 14.84 -12.88 9.18
CA VAL A 170 13.90 -13.34 10.20
C VAL A 170 13.85 -14.86 10.15
N VAL A 171 14.23 -15.50 11.26
CA VAL A 171 14.05 -16.94 11.43
C VAL A 171 12.82 -17.16 12.28
N VAL A 172 11.81 -17.82 11.74
CA VAL A 172 10.52 -18.06 12.41
C VAL A 172 10.43 -19.53 12.83
N THR A 173 10.11 -19.82 14.08
CA THR A 173 9.84 -21.21 14.51
C THR A 173 8.38 -21.55 14.28
N LEU A 174 8.11 -22.39 13.28
CA LEU A 174 6.76 -22.87 12.98
C LEU A 174 6.32 -23.99 13.94
N PRO A 175 5.01 -24.22 14.13
CA PRO A 175 4.50 -25.33 14.94
C PRO A 175 4.93 -26.72 14.46
N SER A 176 5.28 -26.86 13.18
CA SER A 176 5.88 -28.06 12.59
C SER A 176 7.32 -28.34 13.04
N ALA A 177 7.88 -27.49 13.91
CA ALA A 177 9.29 -27.45 14.29
C ALA A 177 10.27 -27.05 13.17
N SER A 178 9.79 -26.71 11.98
CA SER A 178 10.63 -26.09 10.97
C SER A 178 10.95 -24.62 11.29
N THR A 179 12.09 -24.15 10.79
CA THR A 179 12.63 -22.82 11.10
C THR A 179 12.97 -22.03 9.83
N PRO A 180 11.97 -21.68 9.00
CA PRO A 180 12.20 -20.93 7.77
C PRO A 180 12.93 -19.61 8.03
N ARG A 181 13.87 -19.32 7.12
CA ARG A 181 14.69 -18.12 7.14
C ARG A 181 14.23 -17.17 6.03
N LEU A 182 13.70 -16.03 6.42
CA LEU A 182 13.03 -15.07 5.53
C LEU A 182 13.81 -13.76 5.49
N ALA A 183 14.04 -13.22 4.29
CA ALA A 183 14.53 -11.86 4.14
C ALA A 183 13.33 -10.89 4.06
N GLY A 184 13.37 -9.79 4.79
CA GLY A 184 12.29 -8.81 4.77
C GLY A 184 12.71 -7.36 4.98
N GLU A 185 12.05 -6.45 4.27
CA GLU A 185 12.25 -5.01 4.39
C GLU A 185 11.25 -4.40 5.39
N VAL A 186 11.73 -3.58 6.33
CA VAL A 186 10.89 -2.86 7.29
C VAL A 186 10.06 -1.80 6.56
N ARG A 187 8.73 -1.99 6.49
CA ARG A 187 7.80 -1.02 5.89
C ARG A 187 7.03 -0.20 6.91
N ARG A 188 6.87 -0.73 8.12
CA ARG A 188 6.09 -0.12 9.18
C ARG A 188 6.74 -0.36 10.53
N ILE A 189 6.70 0.65 11.39
CA ILE A 189 7.18 0.59 12.77
C ILE A 189 6.03 1.07 13.64
N LEU A 190 5.74 0.35 14.72
CA LEU A 190 4.69 0.66 15.69
C LEU A 190 5.24 0.55 17.10
N ALA A 191 4.87 1.48 17.97
CA ALA A 191 5.09 1.29 19.40
C ALA A 191 4.12 0.22 19.91
N VAL A 192 4.63 -0.77 20.65
CA VAL A 192 3.84 -1.83 21.26
C VAL A 192 4.09 -1.79 22.76
N GLU A 193 3.04 -1.53 23.54
CA GLU A 193 3.11 -1.59 25.01
C GLU A 193 2.62 -2.96 25.49
N GLU A 194 3.50 -3.70 26.17
CA GLU A 194 3.20 -4.99 26.78
C GLU A 194 3.55 -4.93 28.26
N VAL A 195 2.55 -5.00 29.14
CA VAL A 195 2.66 -5.12 30.61
C VAL A 195 3.97 -4.51 31.18
N GLY A 196 4.07 -3.18 31.14
CA GLY A 196 5.21 -2.46 31.73
C GLY A 196 6.51 -2.45 30.91
N ARG A 197 6.52 -3.04 29.72
CA ARG A 197 7.64 -2.96 28.75
C ARG A 197 7.18 -2.34 27.44
N ARG A 198 7.98 -1.39 26.94
CA ARG A 198 7.82 -0.82 25.61
C ARG A 198 8.66 -1.60 24.63
N ARG A 199 8.02 -2.24 23.67
CA ARG A 199 8.66 -2.95 22.56
C ARG A 199 8.30 -2.29 21.24
N VAL A 200 8.96 -2.70 20.17
CA VAL A 200 8.71 -2.20 18.82
C VAL A 200 8.11 -3.30 17.96
N GLY A 201 6.98 -2.98 17.34
CA GLY A 201 6.35 -3.79 16.31
C GLY A 201 6.88 -3.40 14.93
N LEU A 202 7.43 -4.36 14.21
CA LEU A 202 7.99 -4.20 12.86
C LEU A 202 7.11 -4.93 11.85
N GLY A 203 6.52 -4.17 10.92
CA GLY A 203 5.83 -4.72 9.76
C GLY A 203 6.81 -4.87 8.60
N LEU A 204 7.12 -6.11 8.25
CA LEU A 204 8.08 -6.46 7.22
C LEU A 204 7.35 -6.93 5.96
N THR A 205 7.83 -6.50 4.80
CA THR A 205 7.52 -7.16 3.52
C THR A 205 8.59 -8.19 3.25
N ILE A 206 8.21 -9.45 3.12
CA ILE A 206 9.15 -10.57 2.99
C ILE A 206 9.26 -11.01 1.54
N THR A 207 10.47 -11.37 1.14
CA THR A 207 10.72 -12.13 -0.08
C THR A 207 10.66 -13.61 0.29
N ILE A 208 9.66 -14.32 -0.25
CA ILE A 208 9.49 -15.74 0.04
C ILE A 208 10.41 -16.52 -0.91
N ASN A 209 11.51 -17.01 -0.37
CA ASN A 209 12.34 -18.01 -1.04
C ASN A 209 12.19 -19.41 -0.40
N ASP A 210 11.31 -19.51 0.60
CA ASP A 210 11.12 -20.69 1.44
C ASP A 210 9.73 -21.29 1.20
N ASN A 211 9.71 -22.48 0.60
CA ASN A 211 8.47 -23.18 0.28
C ASN A 211 7.71 -23.64 1.53
N GLU A 212 8.39 -23.92 2.64
CA GLU A 212 7.76 -24.44 3.85
C GLU A 212 6.90 -23.37 4.51
N PHE A 213 7.40 -22.12 4.58
CA PHE A 213 6.62 -21.00 5.12
C PHE A 213 5.35 -20.75 4.30
N LEU A 214 5.46 -20.81 2.97
CA LEU A 214 4.33 -20.62 2.08
C LEU A 214 3.30 -21.75 2.21
N SER A 215 3.74 -23.01 2.26
CA SER A 215 2.87 -24.16 2.50
C SER A 215 2.18 -24.04 3.86
N TYR A 216 2.89 -23.65 4.92
CA TYR A 216 2.30 -23.41 6.23
C TYR A 216 1.22 -22.32 6.16
N TYR A 217 1.49 -21.20 5.50
CA TYR A 217 0.48 -20.15 5.28
C TYR A 217 -0.76 -20.66 4.55
N GLN A 218 -0.59 -21.45 3.49
CA GLN A 218 -1.68 -22.03 2.71
C GLN A 218 -2.53 -23.00 3.55
N HIS A 219 -1.95 -23.71 4.51
CA HIS A 219 -2.72 -24.56 5.43
C HIS A 219 -3.50 -23.77 6.47
N GLN A 220 -3.01 -22.60 6.90
CA GLN A 220 -3.68 -21.77 7.90
C GLN A 220 -4.81 -20.91 7.31
N VAL A 221 -4.69 -20.54 6.03
CA VAL A 221 -5.73 -19.80 5.33
C VAL A 221 -6.57 -20.81 4.55
N PRO A 222 -7.80 -21.14 4.99
CA PRO A 222 -8.63 -22.05 4.23
C PRO A 222 -8.75 -21.53 2.79
N PRO A 223 -8.70 -22.42 1.78
CA PRO A 223 -8.99 -22.02 0.42
C PRO A 223 -10.35 -21.32 0.46
N ARG A 224 -10.37 -20.05 0.07
CA ARG A 224 -11.61 -19.25 0.09
C ARG A 224 -12.53 -19.79 -0.99
N GLU A 225 -13.28 -20.83 -0.68
CA GLU A 225 -14.39 -21.30 -1.50
C GLU A 225 -15.46 -20.21 -1.51
N GLY A 226 -15.82 -19.73 -2.70
CA GLY A 226 -17.15 -19.12 -2.93
C GLY A 226 -17.29 -17.60 -2.94
N ALA A 227 -16.28 -16.79 -2.60
CA ALA A 227 -16.38 -15.34 -2.82
C ALA A 227 -15.00 -14.70 -2.99
N GLU A 228 -14.47 -14.77 -4.20
CA GLU A 228 -13.31 -13.99 -4.58
C GLU A 228 -13.65 -12.51 -4.44
N ARG A 229 -13.21 -11.89 -3.34
CA ARG A 229 -13.22 -10.42 -3.16
C ARG A 229 -12.20 -9.82 -4.12
N ARG A 230 -12.50 -9.92 -5.42
CA ARG A 230 -11.72 -9.34 -6.50
C ARG A 230 -11.89 -7.83 -6.40
N ARG A 231 -10.79 -7.09 -6.36
CA ARG A 231 -10.80 -5.60 -6.37
C ARG A 231 -11.39 -5.04 -7.67
N HIS A 232 -11.24 -5.79 -8.76
CA HIS A 232 -11.65 -5.39 -10.10
C HIS A 232 -12.46 -6.49 -10.76
N ARG A 233 -13.35 -6.09 -11.67
CA ARG A 233 -14.15 -7.03 -12.45
C ARG A 233 -13.22 -7.72 -13.43
N ARG A 234 -13.32 -9.04 -13.53
CA ARG A 234 -12.61 -9.80 -14.57
C ARG A 234 -13.45 -9.80 -15.84
N LEU A 235 -12.86 -9.34 -16.93
CA LEU A 235 -13.39 -9.49 -18.28
C LEU A 235 -13.04 -10.90 -18.75
N LYS A 236 -14.05 -11.76 -18.90
CA LYS A 236 -13.88 -13.07 -19.54
C LYS A 236 -13.75 -12.85 -21.04
N VAL A 237 -12.51 -12.80 -21.53
CA VAL A 237 -12.22 -12.58 -22.94
C VAL A 237 -11.01 -13.40 -23.33
N SER A 238 -11.13 -14.03 -24.50
CA SER A 238 -10.07 -14.83 -25.10
C SER A 238 -9.33 -13.98 -26.12
N LEU A 239 -8.15 -13.50 -25.73
CA LEU A 239 -7.26 -12.71 -26.56
C LEU A 239 -5.99 -13.52 -26.84
N PRO A 240 -5.45 -13.48 -28.07
CA PRO A 240 -4.14 -14.04 -28.37
C PRO A 240 -3.06 -13.31 -27.58
N LEU A 241 -2.12 -14.08 -27.02
CA LEU A 241 -0.92 -13.53 -26.39
C LEU A 241 0.32 -14.27 -26.88
N ARG A 242 1.47 -13.58 -26.86
CA ARG A 242 2.78 -14.19 -27.04
C ARG A 242 3.64 -13.93 -25.81
N LEU A 243 4.36 -14.95 -25.37
CA LEU A 243 5.29 -14.91 -24.26
C LEU A 243 6.71 -14.86 -24.81
N PHE A 244 7.54 -13.99 -24.25
CA PHE A 244 8.94 -13.88 -24.62
C PHE A 244 9.79 -14.48 -23.48
N LEU A 245 10.16 -15.75 -23.62
CA LEU A 245 11.02 -16.47 -22.67
C LEU A 245 12.44 -16.55 -23.20
N SER A 246 13.41 -16.78 -22.30
CA SER A 246 14.79 -17.06 -22.69
C SER A 246 14.94 -18.30 -23.58
N SER A 247 14.02 -19.27 -23.43
CA SER A 247 13.98 -20.50 -24.24
C SER A 247 13.29 -20.33 -25.60
N GLY A 248 12.66 -19.18 -25.86
CA GLY A 248 11.97 -18.89 -27.12
C GLY A 248 10.62 -18.17 -26.94
N GLU A 249 9.91 -18.01 -28.06
CA GLU A 249 8.57 -17.44 -28.08
C GLU A 249 7.51 -18.53 -27.97
N TYR A 250 6.48 -18.28 -27.16
CA TYR A 250 5.36 -19.19 -26.97
C TYR A 250 4.04 -18.48 -27.14
N GLU A 251 3.08 -19.16 -27.75
CA GLU A 251 1.73 -18.66 -27.88
C GLU A 251 0.88 -19.02 -26.66
N GLY A 252 -0.12 -18.18 -26.40
CA GLY A 252 -1.13 -18.45 -25.39
C GLY A 252 -2.44 -17.76 -25.71
N THR A 253 -3.45 -18.03 -24.90
CA THR A 253 -4.73 -17.37 -25.01
C THR A 253 -5.24 -16.99 -23.63
N THR A 254 -5.66 -15.74 -23.47
CA THR A 254 -6.23 -15.28 -22.22
C THR A 254 -7.55 -16.01 -21.96
N HIS A 255 -7.89 -16.19 -20.69
CA HIS A 255 -9.20 -16.67 -20.26
C HIS A 255 -9.96 -15.54 -19.58
N ASP A 256 -9.25 -14.76 -18.76
CA ASP A 256 -9.79 -13.54 -18.19
C ASP A 256 -8.70 -12.49 -17.96
N LEU A 257 -9.15 -11.23 -17.95
CA LEU A 257 -8.32 -10.04 -17.80
C LEU A 257 -8.91 -9.12 -16.73
N ALA A 258 -8.06 -8.48 -15.96
CA ALA A 258 -8.35 -7.42 -14.99
C ALA A 258 -7.21 -6.38 -15.05
N PRO A 259 -7.40 -5.15 -14.53
CA PRO A 259 -6.40 -4.11 -14.61
C PRO A 259 -5.00 -4.58 -14.18
N PHE A 260 -4.90 -5.33 -13.08
CA PHE A 260 -3.61 -5.78 -12.53
C PHE A 260 -3.40 -7.29 -12.61
N GLY A 261 -4.23 -8.00 -13.37
CA GLY A 261 -4.24 -9.46 -13.33
C GLY A 261 -4.67 -10.06 -14.65
N LEU A 262 -4.00 -11.13 -15.03
CA LEU A 262 -4.28 -11.89 -16.24
C LEU A 262 -4.32 -13.37 -15.89
N TYR A 263 -5.32 -14.09 -16.39
CA TYR A 263 -5.31 -15.55 -16.41
C TYR A 263 -5.30 -16.03 -17.84
N PHE A 264 -4.35 -16.92 -18.19
CA PHE A 264 -4.19 -17.40 -19.55
C PHE A 264 -3.77 -18.87 -19.62
N PHE A 265 -3.92 -19.46 -20.79
CA PHE A 265 -3.44 -20.80 -21.09
C PHE A 265 -2.29 -20.76 -22.08
N THR A 266 -1.28 -21.60 -21.86
CA THR A 266 -0.14 -21.76 -22.77
C THR A 266 0.41 -23.18 -22.70
N THR A 267 1.21 -23.58 -23.68
CA THR A 267 2.03 -24.80 -23.65
C THR A 267 3.44 -24.53 -23.11
N ALA A 268 3.79 -23.27 -22.83
CA ALA A 268 5.09 -22.89 -22.30
C ALA A 268 5.33 -23.51 -20.91
N PRO A 269 6.51 -24.12 -20.66
CA PRO A 269 6.84 -24.70 -19.37
C PRO A 269 7.21 -23.59 -18.37
N LEU A 270 6.20 -23.03 -17.71
CA LEU A 270 6.35 -21.91 -16.78
C LEU A 270 6.41 -22.36 -15.32
N HIS A 271 7.13 -21.60 -14.48
CA HIS A 271 7.19 -21.83 -13.04
C HIS A 271 6.56 -20.66 -12.26
N GLY A 272 6.16 -20.90 -11.01
CA GLY A 272 5.65 -19.83 -10.16
C GLY A 272 6.74 -18.80 -9.86
N LEU A 273 6.35 -17.53 -9.71
CA LEU A 273 7.20 -16.38 -9.39
C LEU A 273 8.13 -15.87 -10.50
N ASP A 274 8.16 -16.50 -11.68
CA ASP A 274 8.91 -15.97 -12.82
C ASP A 274 8.37 -14.60 -13.26
N GLU A 275 9.28 -13.71 -13.66
CA GLU A 275 8.92 -12.49 -14.39
C GLU A 275 8.79 -12.79 -15.88
N LEU A 276 7.74 -12.26 -16.49
CA LEU A 276 7.40 -12.49 -17.89
C LEU A 276 7.24 -11.18 -18.63
N GLU A 277 7.86 -11.11 -19.80
CA GLU A 277 7.50 -10.17 -20.85
C GLU A 277 6.56 -10.86 -21.83
N PHE A 278 5.49 -10.17 -22.22
CA PHE A 278 4.49 -10.73 -23.11
C PHE A 278 3.83 -9.64 -23.95
N SER A 279 3.29 -10.01 -25.11
CA SER A 279 2.47 -9.13 -25.92
C SER A 279 1.03 -9.65 -25.97
N LEU A 280 0.06 -8.74 -25.89
CA LEU A 280 -1.36 -9.03 -25.95
C LEU A 280 -1.98 -8.31 -27.15
N VAL A 281 -2.68 -9.05 -28.02
CA VAL A 281 -3.41 -8.43 -29.14
C VAL A 281 -4.80 -8.05 -28.66
N LEU A 282 -5.07 -6.74 -28.59
CA LEU A 282 -6.38 -6.21 -28.21
C LEU A 282 -7.38 -6.37 -29.36
N PRO A 283 -8.71 -6.37 -29.07
CA PRO A 283 -9.73 -6.37 -30.12
C PRO A 283 -9.68 -5.18 -31.07
N THR A 284 -9.00 -4.08 -30.69
CA THR A 284 -8.75 -2.93 -31.56
C THR A 284 -7.75 -3.25 -32.68
N GLY A 285 -7.03 -4.37 -32.58
CA GLY A 285 -5.92 -4.74 -33.45
C GLY A 285 -4.56 -4.24 -32.94
N GLU A 286 -4.56 -3.39 -31.91
CA GLU A 286 -3.34 -2.91 -31.26
C GLU A 286 -2.68 -4.04 -30.46
N THR A 287 -1.35 -4.02 -30.41
CA THR A 287 -0.57 -4.98 -29.62
C THR A 287 0.09 -4.26 -28.46
N GLU A 288 -0.25 -4.70 -27.25
CA GLU A 288 0.28 -4.15 -26.01
C GLU A 288 1.43 -5.01 -25.49
N HIS A 289 2.57 -4.40 -25.21
CA HIS A 289 3.74 -5.08 -24.64
C HIS A 289 3.80 -4.86 -23.14
N LEU A 290 3.66 -5.93 -22.38
CA LEU A 290 3.45 -5.89 -20.94
C LEU A 290 4.49 -6.75 -20.21
N LYS A 291 4.68 -6.42 -18.94
CA LYS A 291 5.46 -7.23 -18.00
C LYS A 291 4.60 -7.66 -16.82
N GLY A 292 4.87 -8.84 -16.29
CA GLY A 292 4.16 -9.34 -15.12
C GLY A 292 4.93 -10.41 -14.37
N SER A 293 4.45 -10.75 -13.18
CA SER A 293 5.02 -11.83 -12.36
C SER A 293 4.00 -12.95 -12.21
N ILE A 294 4.44 -14.19 -12.38
CA ILE A 294 3.58 -15.37 -12.24
C ILE A 294 3.23 -15.56 -10.76
N ILE A 295 1.93 -15.56 -10.46
CA ILE A 295 1.41 -15.80 -9.12
C ILE A 295 1.16 -17.30 -8.91
N ARG A 296 0.66 -17.99 -9.96
CA ARG A 296 0.25 -19.39 -9.89
C ARG A 296 0.32 -20.03 -11.27
N VAL A 297 0.76 -21.29 -11.30
CA VAL A 297 0.70 -22.16 -12.47
C VAL A 297 -0.12 -23.40 -12.10
N GLU A 298 -1.06 -23.76 -12.96
CA GLU A 298 -1.92 -24.94 -12.86
C GLU A 298 -1.61 -25.84 -14.06
N GLN A 299 -1.24 -27.08 -13.79
CA GLN A 299 -1.06 -28.08 -14.84
C GLN A 299 -2.41 -28.70 -15.18
N GLY A 300 -2.70 -28.81 -16.48
CA GLY A 300 -3.91 -29.45 -16.98
C GLY A 300 -3.70 -30.09 -18.33
N VAL A 301 -4.77 -30.70 -18.85
CA VAL A 301 -4.82 -31.23 -20.20
C VAL A 301 -5.96 -30.53 -20.91
N ARG A 302 -5.68 -29.96 -22.09
CA ARG A 302 -6.67 -29.34 -22.96
C ARG A 302 -6.46 -29.87 -24.36
N ASP A 303 -7.54 -30.39 -24.96
CA ASP A 303 -7.52 -30.97 -26.31
C ASP A 303 -6.45 -32.08 -26.47
N GLY A 304 -6.25 -32.89 -25.41
CA GLY A 304 -5.28 -33.98 -25.39
C GLY A 304 -3.82 -33.55 -25.23
N SER A 305 -3.54 -32.24 -25.17
CA SER A 305 -2.20 -31.70 -24.97
C SER A 305 -2.02 -31.18 -23.55
N ALA A 306 -0.82 -31.35 -23.00
CA ALA A 306 -0.46 -30.72 -21.73
C ALA A 306 -0.51 -29.20 -21.89
N CYS A 307 -1.24 -28.54 -20.99
CA CYS A 307 -1.38 -27.08 -20.98
C CYS A 307 -1.20 -26.55 -19.57
N PHE A 308 -0.72 -25.32 -19.47
CA PHE A 308 -0.56 -24.60 -18.23
C PHE A 308 -1.59 -23.48 -18.16
N GLY A 309 -2.39 -23.48 -17.09
CA GLY A 309 -3.19 -22.34 -16.68
C GLY A 309 -2.35 -21.42 -15.79
N VAL A 310 -2.18 -20.16 -16.19
CA VAL A 310 -1.23 -19.24 -15.58
C VAL A 310 -1.96 -18.02 -15.06
N ALA A 311 -1.85 -17.77 -13.76
CA ALA A 311 -2.28 -16.52 -13.14
C ALA A 311 -1.08 -15.58 -13.03
N LEU A 312 -1.16 -14.43 -13.68
CA LEU A 312 -0.12 -13.43 -13.77
C LEU A 312 -0.59 -12.13 -13.10
N GLN A 313 0.30 -11.49 -12.34
CA GLN A 313 0.13 -10.11 -11.91
C GLN A 313 0.80 -9.19 -12.93
N ILE A 314 0.07 -8.23 -13.47
CA ILE A 314 0.64 -7.24 -14.40
C ILE A 314 1.35 -6.14 -13.59
N MET A 315 2.61 -5.87 -13.93
CA MET A 315 3.42 -4.79 -13.38
C MET A 315 3.31 -3.59 -14.32
N ILE A 316 2.26 -2.78 -14.15
CA ILE A 316 1.90 -1.77 -15.16
C ILE A 316 2.75 -0.51 -15.04
N ASN A 317 3.18 0.00 -16.20
CA ASN A 317 3.38 1.43 -16.50
C ASN A 317 2.69 1.84 -17.83
N ASP A 318 1.80 1.01 -18.41
CA ASP A 318 1.20 1.25 -19.72
C ASP A 318 -0.25 1.79 -19.62
N GLU A 319 -0.48 2.98 -20.20
CA GLU A 319 -1.77 3.67 -20.20
C GLU A 319 -2.78 3.08 -21.20
N GLY A 320 -2.33 2.49 -22.31
CA GLY A 320 -3.19 1.94 -23.37
C GLY A 320 -3.98 0.73 -22.90
N PHE A 321 -3.29 -0.20 -22.25
CA PHE A 321 -3.91 -1.38 -21.63
C PHE A 321 -4.95 -1.01 -20.55
N LEU A 322 -4.65 -0.02 -19.70
CA LEU A 322 -5.56 0.44 -18.67
C LEU A 322 -6.80 1.13 -19.26
N ALA A 323 -6.64 1.90 -20.33
CA ALA A 323 -7.74 2.54 -21.05
C ALA A 323 -8.70 1.49 -21.65
N TYR A 324 -8.16 0.44 -22.27
CA TYR A 324 -8.96 -0.66 -22.82
C TYR A 324 -9.81 -1.36 -21.73
N ILE A 325 -9.21 -1.69 -20.59
CA ILE A 325 -9.96 -2.34 -19.50
C ILE A 325 -11.01 -1.41 -18.91
N SER A 326 -10.67 -0.13 -18.69
CA SER A 326 -11.58 0.85 -18.08
C SER A 326 -12.82 1.12 -18.94
N THR A 327 -12.66 1.22 -20.27
CA THR A 327 -13.79 1.43 -21.20
C THR A 327 -14.75 0.24 -21.22
N ARG A 328 -14.23 -0.99 -21.06
CA ARG A 328 -15.03 -2.22 -21.01
C ARG A 328 -15.67 -2.48 -19.65
N GLU A 329 -15.05 -2.05 -18.55
CA GLU A 329 -15.67 -2.09 -17.21
C GLU A 329 -16.90 -1.17 -17.11
N GLY A 330 -16.90 -0.05 -17.84
CA GLY A 330 -18.02 0.91 -17.93
C GLY A 330 -19.21 0.46 -18.78
N LEU A 331 -19.06 -0.58 -19.60
CA LEU A 331 -20.18 -1.19 -20.33
C LEU A 331 -20.97 -2.10 -19.37
N THR A 332 -21.97 -1.52 -18.72
CA THR A 332 -23.13 -2.27 -18.24
C THR A 332 -23.74 -2.98 -19.45
N THR A 333 -23.69 -4.32 -19.45
CA THR A 333 -24.54 -5.10 -20.35
C THR A 333 -25.98 -4.66 -20.13
N PRO A 334 -26.72 -4.15 -21.14
CA PRO A 334 -28.15 -3.98 -21.02
C PRO A 334 -28.74 -5.35 -20.70
N ARG A 335 -29.46 -5.46 -19.57
CA ARG A 335 -30.27 -6.64 -19.29
C ARG A 335 -31.31 -6.78 -20.40
N GLY A 336 -31.23 -7.89 -21.12
CA GLY A 336 -32.29 -8.51 -21.91
C GLY A 336 -33.27 -7.58 -22.63
N SER A 337 -32.97 -7.24 -23.89
CA SER A 337 -34.06 -7.04 -24.86
C SER A 337 -34.55 -8.42 -25.30
N THR A 338 -35.74 -8.80 -24.84
CA THR A 338 -36.53 -9.87 -25.43
C THR A 338 -36.71 -9.60 -26.93
N VAL A 339 -36.16 -10.47 -27.77
CA VAL A 339 -36.53 -10.52 -29.19
C VAL A 339 -37.96 -11.07 -29.26
N PRO A 340 -38.94 -10.36 -29.87
CA PRO A 340 -40.22 -10.96 -30.15
C PRO A 340 -40.01 -12.03 -31.23
N ARG A 341 -40.45 -13.26 -30.96
CA ARG A 341 -40.58 -14.27 -32.01
C ARG A 341 -41.67 -13.82 -32.97
N SER A 342 -41.31 -13.72 -34.25
CA SER A 342 -42.23 -13.80 -35.39
C SER A 342 -41.91 -15.05 -36.17
#